data_AF-A0A7C3GI03-F1
#
_entry.id   AF-A0A7C3GI03-F1
#
_cell.length_a   1.000
_cell.length_b   1.000
_cell.length_c   1.000
_cell.angle_alpha   90.00
_cell.angle_beta   90.00
_cell.angle_gamma   90.00
#
_symmetry.space_group_name_H-M   'P 1'
#
loop_
_entity.id
_entity.type
_entity.pdbx_description
1 polymer ?
#
loop_
_entity_poly.entity_id
_entity_poly.type
_entity_poly.pdbx_seq_one_letter_code
_entity_poly.pdbx_strand_id
1 'polypeptide(L)'
;DAARVGKNPRRLLRALFILRKTGVPPARLPWRKPRFAYKKLVLWPERGRLLPVIQARARAQFEAGLVEEVRGLLARYPAMPTALQTIGYKEVVRYLKGEYGLEDAIEADWRAVWRYARRQYTWFRREPGDVTYLPRMGEEAWLGLSDWFSLHFGVLY
;
A
#
# COMPACT_ATOMS: atom_id res chain seq x y z
N ASP A 1 -10.57 17.58 16.61
CA ASP A 1 -9.29 16.91 16.23
C ASP A 1 -8.77 15.92 17.26
N ALA A 2 -8.77 16.20 18.56
CA ALA A 2 -8.30 15.26 19.59
C ALA A 2 -8.96 13.86 19.51
N ALA A 3 -10.29 13.79 19.39
CA ALA A 3 -11.01 12.53 19.20
C ALA A 3 -10.67 11.81 17.86
N ARG A 4 -10.32 12.57 16.80
CA ARG A 4 -9.98 12.02 15.47
C ARG A 4 -8.55 11.47 15.41
N VAL A 5 -7.65 12.10 16.16
CA VAL A 5 -6.26 11.67 16.32
C VAL A 5 -6.20 10.38 17.15
N GLY A 6 -7.05 10.26 18.17
CA GLY A 6 -7.07 9.11 19.08
C GLY A 6 -5.71 8.88 19.74
N LYS A 7 -5.35 7.59 19.96
CA LYS A 7 -4.05 7.19 20.53
C LYS A 7 -2.90 7.10 19.50
N ASN A 8 -3.04 7.69 18.31
CA ASN A 8 -2.01 7.60 17.27
C ASN A 8 -0.99 8.76 17.39
N PRO A 9 0.24 8.52 17.87
CA PRO A 9 1.21 9.58 18.14
C PRO A 9 1.65 10.32 16.88
N ARG A 10 1.73 9.64 15.72
CA ARG A 10 2.08 10.27 14.44
C ARG A 10 1.00 11.25 13.99
N ARG A 11 -0.28 10.88 14.14
CA ARG A 11 -1.42 11.78 13.83
C ARG A 11 -1.46 12.96 14.79
N LEU A 12 -1.14 12.75 16.07
CA LEU A 12 -1.10 13.82 17.07
C LEU A 12 -0.03 14.84 16.73
N LEU A 13 1.21 14.38 16.54
CA LEU A 13 2.32 15.25 16.18
C LEU A 13 2.04 16.03 14.90
N ARG A 14 1.47 15.38 13.87
CA ARG A 14 1.11 16.06 12.63
C ARG A 14 0.01 17.11 12.82
N ALA A 15 -0.98 16.83 13.67
CA ALA A 15 -2.05 17.78 13.98
C ALA A 15 -1.52 19.02 14.71
N LEU A 16 -0.65 18.82 15.71
CA LEU A 16 0.03 19.90 16.42
C LEU A 16 0.94 20.71 15.51
N PHE A 17 1.68 20.06 14.61
CA PHE A 17 2.53 20.74 13.64
C PHE A 17 1.72 21.65 12.70
N ILE A 18 0.60 21.15 12.16
CA ILE A 18 -0.30 21.94 11.31
C ILE A 18 -0.83 23.13 12.11
N LEU A 19 -1.40 22.89 13.30
CA LEU A 19 -1.96 23.94 14.14
C LEU A 19 -0.93 25.03 14.46
N ARG A 20 0.30 24.64 14.82
CA ARG A 20 1.39 25.59 15.11
C ARG A 20 1.83 26.39 13.87
N LYS A 21 1.80 25.79 12.68
CA LYS A 21 2.22 26.43 11.42
C LYS A 21 1.16 27.34 10.83
N THR A 22 -0.12 27.01 10.95
CA THR A 22 -1.21 27.71 10.25
C THR A 22 -2.13 28.48 11.19
N GLY A 23 -2.04 28.26 12.50
CA GLY A 23 -3.03 28.76 13.49
C GLY A 23 -4.38 28.03 13.43
N VAL A 24 -4.56 27.10 12.49
CA VAL A 24 -5.85 26.43 12.22
C VAL A 24 -5.68 24.92 12.37
N PRO A 25 -6.54 24.25 13.15
CA PRO A 25 -6.43 22.82 13.35
C PRO A 25 -6.82 22.05 12.07
N PRO A 26 -6.28 20.82 11.84
CA PRO A 26 -6.45 20.10 10.58
C PRO A 26 -7.90 19.85 10.15
N ALA A 27 -8.85 19.70 11.08
CA ALA A 27 -10.26 19.50 10.72
C ALA A 27 -10.92 20.74 10.10
N ARG A 28 -10.36 21.93 10.31
CA ARG A 28 -10.86 23.20 9.76
C ARG A 28 -10.14 23.62 8.48
N LEU A 29 -9.15 22.86 8.02
CA LEU A 29 -8.51 23.13 6.74
C LEU A 29 -9.52 22.90 5.60
N PRO A 30 -9.62 23.83 4.63
CA PRO A 30 -10.54 23.68 3.53
C PRO A 30 -10.15 22.45 2.69
N TRP A 31 -11.16 21.68 2.30
CA TRP A 31 -10.96 20.62 1.34
C TRP A 31 -10.61 21.21 -0.03
N ARG A 32 -9.53 20.74 -0.64
CA ARG A 32 -9.10 21.20 -1.96
C ARG A 32 -9.55 20.20 -3.01
N LYS A 33 -10.39 20.66 -3.96
CA LYS A 33 -10.73 19.89 -5.16
C LYS A 33 -9.46 19.60 -5.96
N PRO A 34 -9.31 18.39 -6.54
CA PRO A 34 -8.27 18.12 -7.53
C PRO A 34 -8.35 19.13 -8.69
N ARG A 35 -7.19 19.46 -9.26
CA ARG A 35 -7.07 20.44 -10.37
C ARG A 35 -7.48 19.86 -11.74
N PHE A 36 -7.82 18.59 -11.79
CA PHE A 36 -8.17 17.87 -13.01
C PHE A 36 -9.41 17.02 -12.76
N ALA A 37 -10.18 16.79 -13.82
CA ALA A 37 -11.23 15.79 -13.82
C ALA A 37 -10.59 14.38 -13.88
N TYR A 38 -11.16 13.45 -13.14
CA TYR A 38 -10.67 12.07 -13.10
C TYR A 38 -11.84 11.11 -12.91
N LYS A 39 -11.61 9.87 -13.34
CA LYS A 39 -12.48 8.73 -13.08
C LYS A 39 -11.71 7.71 -12.26
N LYS A 40 -12.41 6.92 -11.45
CA LYS A 40 -11.80 5.94 -10.55
C LYS A 40 -12.19 4.54 -10.97
N LEU A 41 -11.19 3.72 -11.23
CA LEU A 41 -11.32 2.28 -11.44
C LEU A 41 -10.48 1.57 -10.37
N VAL A 42 -11.05 0.54 -9.76
CA VAL A 42 -10.36 -0.29 -8.77
C VAL A 42 -10.49 -1.74 -9.18
N LEU A 43 -9.34 -2.44 -9.31
CA LEU A 43 -9.33 -3.89 -9.40
C LEU A 43 -9.78 -4.47 -8.06
N TRP A 44 -10.87 -5.23 -8.09
CA TRP A 44 -11.63 -5.68 -6.94
C TRP A 44 -11.84 -7.19 -6.92
N PRO A 45 -10.75 -7.98 -6.95
CA PRO A 45 -10.88 -9.43 -6.93
C PRO A 45 -11.56 -9.90 -5.64
N GLU A 46 -12.09 -11.12 -5.69
CA GLU A 46 -12.56 -11.79 -4.50
C GLU A 46 -11.39 -12.03 -3.52
N ARG A 47 -11.62 -11.73 -2.24
CA ARG A 47 -10.58 -11.83 -1.19
C ARG A 47 -9.96 -13.22 -1.09
N GLY A 48 -10.76 -14.27 -1.28
CA GLY A 48 -10.29 -15.66 -1.22
C GLY A 48 -9.24 -15.97 -2.28
N ARG A 49 -9.33 -15.33 -3.46
CA ARG A 49 -8.39 -15.53 -4.57
C ARG A 49 -7.03 -14.85 -4.33
N LEU A 50 -6.96 -13.84 -3.45
CA LEU A 50 -5.74 -13.08 -3.23
C LEU A 50 -4.71 -13.76 -2.34
N LEU A 51 -5.13 -14.53 -1.33
CA LEU A 51 -4.19 -15.09 -0.36
C LEU A 51 -3.16 -16.04 -1.00
N PRO A 52 -3.56 -17.02 -1.84
CA PRO A 52 -2.60 -17.89 -2.51
C PRO A 52 -1.63 -17.11 -3.42
N VAL A 53 -2.14 -16.10 -4.14
CA VAL A 53 -1.31 -15.25 -5.02
C VAL A 53 -0.29 -14.45 -4.21
N ILE A 54 -0.69 -13.90 -3.06
CA ILE A 54 0.21 -13.16 -2.17
C ILE A 54 1.29 -14.06 -1.61
N GLN A 55 0.94 -15.29 -1.18
CA GLN A 55 1.92 -16.27 -0.68
C GLN A 55 2.91 -16.68 -1.78
N ALA A 56 2.42 -17.00 -2.97
CA ALA A 56 3.26 -17.39 -4.10
C ALA A 56 4.21 -16.25 -4.51
N ARG A 57 3.70 -15.01 -4.61
CA ARG A 57 4.51 -13.82 -4.90
C ARG A 57 5.59 -13.61 -3.82
N ALA A 58 5.24 -13.78 -2.55
CA ALA A 58 6.19 -13.59 -1.45
C ALA A 58 7.32 -14.61 -1.48
N ARG A 59 7.06 -15.86 -1.89
CA ARG A 59 8.14 -16.84 -2.10
C ARG A 59 8.99 -16.47 -3.32
N ALA A 60 8.34 -16.15 -4.45
CA ALA A 60 9.03 -15.80 -5.69
C ALA A 60 9.96 -14.59 -5.55
N GLN A 61 9.60 -13.56 -4.78
CA GLN A 61 10.49 -12.40 -4.58
C GLN A 61 11.76 -12.77 -3.77
N PHE A 62 11.66 -13.70 -2.81
CA PHE A 62 12.82 -14.15 -2.04
C PHE A 62 13.73 -15.03 -2.91
N GLU A 63 13.14 -15.94 -3.70
CA GLU A 63 13.86 -16.75 -4.69
C GLU A 63 14.54 -15.90 -5.76
N ALA A 64 13.96 -14.75 -6.12
CA ALA A 64 14.52 -13.78 -7.06
C ALA A 64 15.64 -12.90 -6.46
N GLY A 65 16.07 -13.12 -5.22
CA GLY A 65 17.22 -12.44 -4.62
C GLY A 65 16.91 -11.18 -3.80
N LEU A 66 15.70 -11.07 -3.23
CA LEU A 66 15.36 -9.96 -2.33
C LEU A 66 16.34 -9.85 -1.14
N VAL A 67 16.87 -10.96 -0.64
CA VAL A 67 17.84 -10.96 0.47
C VAL A 67 19.14 -10.28 0.07
N GLU A 68 19.66 -10.62 -1.11
CA GLU A 68 20.87 -10.06 -1.69
C GLU A 68 20.70 -8.57 -1.96
N GLU A 69 19.55 -8.17 -2.51
CA GLU A 69 19.21 -6.77 -2.74
C GLU A 69 19.28 -5.96 -1.44
N VAL A 70 18.59 -6.42 -0.39
CA VAL A 70 18.56 -5.72 0.90
C VAL A 70 19.94 -5.69 1.56
N ARG A 71 20.72 -6.79 1.47
CA ARG A 71 22.09 -6.84 1.97
C ARG A 71 22.97 -5.78 1.29
N GLY A 72 22.89 -5.67 -0.05
CA GLY A 72 23.62 -4.66 -0.81
C GLY A 72 23.19 -3.23 -0.47
N LEU A 73 21.89 -3.01 -0.28
CA LEU A 73 21.35 -1.72 0.13
C LEU A 73 21.81 -1.29 1.53
N LEU A 74 21.86 -2.21 2.50
CA LEU A 74 22.36 -1.91 3.84
C LEU A 74 23.86 -1.59 3.85
N ALA A 75 24.65 -2.26 3.01
CA ALA A 75 26.07 -1.98 2.86
C ALA A 75 26.32 -0.58 2.28
N ARG A 76 25.52 -0.17 1.29
CA ARG A 76 25.67 1.14 0.63
C ARG A 76 25.02 2.30 1.40
N TYR A 77 23.90 2.03 2.06
CA TYR A 77 23.09 3.02 2.76
C TYR A 77 22.69 2.49 4.16
N PRO A 78 23.58 2.60 5.16
CA PRO A 78 23.35 2.04 6.50
C PRO A 78 22.13 2.63 7.21
N ALA A 79 21.71 3.85 6.86
CA ALA A 79 20.57 4.54 7.44
C ALA A 79 19.54 4.91 6.38
N MET A 80 18.46 4.13 6.29
CA MET A 80 17.31 4.40 5.42
C MET A 80 16.00 4.23 6.18
N PRO A 81 15.64 5.19 7.07
CA PRO A 81 14.58 5.03 8.06
C PRO A 81 13.17 4.90 7.46
N THR A 82 13.00 5.25 6.18
CA THR A 82 11.71 5.11 5.47
C THR A 82 11.71 3.91 4.53
N ALA A 83 12.71 3.79 3.65
CA ALA A 83 12.75 2.71 2.65
C ALA A 83 12.79 1.32 3.30
N LEU A 84 13.58 1.15 4.37
CA LEU A 84 13.71 -0.11 5.11
C LEU A 84 12.49 -0.43 6.00
N GLN A 85 11.46 0.42 6.01
CA GLN A 85 10.19 0.15 6.70
C GLN A 85 9.10 -0.39 5.76
N THR A 86 9.41 -0.50 4.46
CA THR A 86 8.54 -1.12 3.47
C THR A 86 8.39 -2.61 3.76
N ILE A 87 7.22 -3.17 3.45
CA ILE A 87 6.96 -4.60 3.54
C ILE A 87 7.95 -5.34 2.60
N GLY A 88 8.52 -6.44 3.07
CA GLY A 88 9.60 -7.18 2.42
C GLY A 88 10.95 -6.76 2.98
N TYR A 89 11.29 -5.48 2.82
CA TYR A 89 12.58 -4.94 3.28
C TYR A 89 12.75 -5.05 4.79
N LYS A 90 11.77 -4.61 5.57
CA LYS A 90 11.89 -4.70 7.04
C LYS A 90 11.92 -6.15 7.51
N GLU A 91 11.23 -7.06 6.81
CA GLU A 91 11.23 -8.47 7.15
C GLU A 91 12.60 -9.11 6.89
N VAL A 92 13.23 -8.78 5.76
CA VAL A 92 14.60 -9.23 5.45
C VAL A 92 15.63 -8.60 6.39
N VAL A 93 15.50 -7.32 6.74
CA VAL A 93 16.42 -6.65 7.70
C VAL A 93 16.43 -7.39 9.04
N ARG A 94 15.28 -7.83 9.54
CA ARG A 94 15.19 -8.56 10.81
C ARG A 94 15.76 -9.99 10.69
N TYR A 95 15.56 -10.64 9.56
CA TYR A 95 16.24 -11.90 9.23
C TYR A 95 17.78 -11.73 9.22
N LEU A 96 18.30 -10.71 8.54
CA LEU A 96 19.73 -10.41 8.48
C LEU A 96 20.34 -10.06 9.85
N LYS A 97 19.52 -9.64 10.82
CA LYS A 97 19.90 -9.41 12.22
C LYS A 97 19.83 -10.66 13.09
N GLY A 98 19.38 -11.80 12.55
CA GLY A 98 19.21 -13.05 13.29
C GLY A 98 17.98 -13.08 14.21
N GLU A 99 16.99 -12.21 14.01
CA GLU A 99 15.77 -12.20 14.85
C GLU A 99 14.85 -13.41 14.57
N TYR A 100 14.92 -13.98 13.36
CA TYR A 100 14.19 -15.19 12.94
C TYR A 100 14.81 -15.79 11.66
N GLY A 101 14.35 -16.99 11.27
CA GLY A 101 14.84 -17.71 10.09
C GLY A 101 14.29 -17.19 8.75
N LEU A 102 14.80 -17.73 7.64
CA LEU A 102 14.38 -17.32 6.29
C LEU A 102 12.91 -17.60 6.02
N GLU A 103 12.43 -18.80 6.38
CA GLU A 103 11.01 -19.17 6.21
C GLU A 103 10.07 -18.29 7.06
N ASP A 104 10.48 -17.93 8.27
CA ASP A 104 9.74 -16.98 9.11
C ASP A 104 9.69 -15.58 8.48
N ALA A 105 10.76 -15.17 7.78
CA ALA A 105 10.82 -13.92 7.05
C ALA A 105 9.81 -13.89 5.89
N ILE A 106 9.78 -14.97 5.10
CA ILE A 106 8.81 -15.14 4.00
C ILE A 106 7.39 -15.13 4.58
N GLU A 107 7.18 -15.80 5.71
CA GLU A 107 5.88 -15.84 6.37
C GLU A 107 5.43 -14.45 6.88
N ALA A 108 6.34 -13.75 7.54
CA ALA A 108 6.10 -12.40 8.03
C ALA A 108 5.75 -11.44 6.90
N ASP A 109 6.42 -11.57 5.75
CA ASP A 109 6.19 -10.75 4.56
C ASP A 109 4.78 -10.94 4.02
N TRP A 110 4.39 -12.16 3.65
CA TRP A 110 3.08 -12.38 3.03
C TRP A 110 1.95 -12.03 4.00
N ARG A 111 2.12 -12.26 5.31
CA ARG A 111 1.17 -11.82 6.34
C ARG A 111 1.06 -10.30 6.41
N ALA A 112 2.18 -9.59 6.28
CA ALA A 112 2.19 -8.13 6.23
C ALA A 112 1.49 -7.60 4.97
N VAL A 113 1.76 -8.19 3.80
CA VAL A 113 1.06 -7.89 2.54
C VAL A 113 -0.43 -8.17 2.66
N TRP A 114 -0.83 -9.30 3.25
CA TRP A 114 -2.24 -9.63 3.46
C TRP A 114 -2.96 -8.62 4.36
N ARG A 115 -2.34 -8.23 5.49
CA ARG A 115 -2.88 -7.17 6.35
C ARG A 115 -2.99 -5.84 5.60
N TYR A 116 -2.04 -5.54 4.72
CA TYR A 116 -2.09 -4.34 3.88
C TYR A 116 -3.22 -4.40 2.87
N ALA A 117 -3.37 -5.50 2.13
CA ALA A 117 -4.48 -5.73 1.21
C ALA A 117 -5.83 -5.57 1.92
N ARG A 118 -6.01 -6.17 3.11
CA ARG A 118 -7.24 -6.00 3.91
C ARG A 118 -7.55 -4.53 4.22
N ARG A 119 -6.51 -3.75 4.55
CA ARG A 119 -6.66 -2.29 4.76
C ARG A 119 -7.02 -1.57 3.46
N GLN A 120 -6.45 -1.96 2.32
CA GLN A 120 -6.82 -1.41 1.01
C GLN A 120 -8.30 -1.63 0.70
N TYR A 121 -8.83 -2.84 0.91
CA TYR A 121 -10.27 -3.07 0.76
C TYR A 121 -11.11 -2.16 1.68
N THR A 122 -10.72 -2.02 2.96
CA THR A 122 -11.44 -1.13 3.88
C THR A 122 -11.40 0.32 3.42
N TRP A 123 -10.27 0.75 2.85
CA TRP A 123 -10.08 2.11 2.34
C TRP A 123 -10.93 2.35 1.10
N PHE A 124 -10.79 1.50 0.07
CA PHE A 124 -11.55 1.62 -1.18
C PHE A 124 -13.06 1.54 -0.97
N ARG A 125 -13.57 0.69 -0.06
CA ARG A 125 -15.01 0.67 0.29
C ARG A 125 -15.56 2.00 0.79
N ARG A 126 -14.69 2.90 1.27
CA ARG A 126 -15.04 4.23 1.78
C ARG A 126 -14.60 5.33 0.83
N GLU A 127 -14.12 4.98 -0.36
CA GLU A 127 -13.70 5.94 -1.36
C GLU A 127 -14.91 6.74 -1.85
N PRO A 128 -14.91 8.07 -1.70
CA PRO A 128 -16.08 8.89 -2.03
C PRO A 128 -16.24 9.09 -3.54
N GLY A 129 -17.47 9.33 -3.99
CA GLY A 129 -17.77 9.63 -5.39
C GLY A 129 -17.97 8.38 -6.24
N ASP A 130 -17.95 8.56 -7.56
CA ASP A 130 -18.14 7.46 -8.51
C ASP A 130 -16.85 6.64 -8.66
N VAL A 131 -16.96 5.35 -8.35
CA VAL A 131 -15.86 4.38 -8.38
C VAL A 131 -16.35 3.12 -9.08
N THR A 132 -15.73 2.78 -10.21
CA THR A 132 -15.96 1.50 -10.86
C THR A 132 -15.11 0.42 -10.19
N TYR A 133 -15.74 -0.68 -9.79
CA TYR A 133 -15.06 -1.85 -9.23
C TYR A 133 -15.06 -2.98 -10.25
N LEU A 134 -13.88 -3.40 -10.70
CA LEU A 134 -13.71 -4.49 -11.65
C LEU A 134 -13.37 -5.79 -10.91
N PRO A 135 -14.24 -6.81 -10.86
CA PRO A 135 -14.01 -8.05 -10.10
C PRO A 135 -13.04 -9.02 -10.80
N ARG A 136 -11.81 -8.54 -11.04
CA ARG A 136 -10.73 -9.23 -11.75
C ARG A 136 -9.38 -8.92 -11.10
N MET A 137 -8.38 -9.77 -11.32
CA MET A 137 -6.99 -9.55 -10.88
C MET A 137 -5.99 -9.98 -11.95
N GLY A 138 -4.79 -9.39 -11.96
CA GLY A 138 -3.76 -9.79 -12.91
C GLY A 138 -4.20 -9.63 -14.37
N GLU A 139 -3.81 -10.57 -15.24
CA GLU A 139 -4.04 -10.47 -16.69
C GLU A 139 -5.51 -10.60 -17.10
N GLU A 140 -6.35 -11.34 -16.36
CA GLU A 140 -7.80 -11.43 -16.64
C GLU A 140 -8.53 -10.08 -16.51
N ALA A 141 -7.90 -9.08 -15.88
CA ALA A 141 -8.45 -7.74 -15.79
C ALA A 141 -8.28 -6.94 -17.08
N TRP A 142 -7.41 -7.37 -18.02
CA TRP A 142 -7.05 -6.60 -19.20
C TRP A 142 -8.25 -6.20 -20.06
N LEU A 143 -9.11 -7.16 -20.42
CA LEU A 143 -10.28 -6.88 -21.25
C LEU A 143 -11.21 -5.85 -20.59
N GLY A 144 -11.55 -6.07 -19.31
CA GLY A 144 -12.40 -5.13 -18.58
C GLY A 144 -11.75 -3.76 -18.35
N LEU A 145 -10.42 -3.70 -18.22
CA LEU A 145 -9.67 -2.46 -18.15
C LEU A 145 -9.73 -1.71 -19.49
N SER A 146 -9.49 -2.40 -20.60
CA SER A 146 -9.54 -1.84 -21.96
C SER A 146 -10.93 -1.32 -22.33
N ASP A 147 -11.97 -2.11 -22.04
CA ASP A 147 -13.37 -1.71 -22.24
C ASP A 147 -13.69 -0.44 -21.43
N TRP A 148 -13.23 -0.39 -20.18
CA TRP A 148 -13.45 0.77 -19.32
C TRP A 148 -12.72 2.02 -19.84
N PHE A 149 -11.49 1.89 -20.35
CA PHE A 149 -10.77 3.01 -20.97
C PHE A 149 -11.44 3.48 -22.25
N SER A 150 -11.85 2.55 -23.12
CA SER A 150 -12.56 2.86 -24.36
C SER A 150 -13.84 3.63 -24.08
N LEU A 151 -14.65 3.15 -23.13
CA LEU A 151 -15.92 3.77 -22.75
C LEU A 151 -15.76 5.20 -22.20
N HIS A 152 -14.70 5.45 -21.44
CA HIS A 152 -14.57 6.69 -20.68
C HIS A 152 -13.65 7.74 -21.30
N PHE A 153 -12.74 7.33 -22.17
CA PHE A 153 -11.72 8.19 -22.75
C PHE A 153 -11.63 8.09 -24.27
N GLY A 154 -12.38 7.18 -24.91
CA GLY A 154 -12.34 7.00 -26.36
C GLY A 154 -10.99 6.50 -26.89
N VAL A 155 -10.19 5.88 -26.03
CA VAL A 155 -8.88 5.32 -26.38
C VAL A 155 -9.06 3.83 -26.69
N LEU A 156 -8.84 3.45 -27.94
CA LEU A 156 -8.77 2.04 -28.37
C LEU A 156 -7.34 1.53 -28.14
N TYR A 157 -7.21 0.42 -27.42
CA TYR A 157 -5.96 -0.33 -27.23
C TYR A 157 -6.07 -1.69 -27.91
#